data_AF-D7CP30-F1
#
_entry.id   AF-D7CP30-F1
#
_cell.length_a   1.000
_cell.length_b   1.000
_cell.length_c   1.000
_cell.angle_alpha   90.00
_cell.angle_beta   90.00
_cell.angle_gamma   90.00
#
_symmetry.space_group_name_H-M   'P 1'
#
loop_
_entity.id
_entity.type
_entity.pdbx_description
1 polymer ?
#
loop_
_entity_poly.entity_id
_entity_poly.type
_entity_poly.pdbx_seq_one_letter_code
_entity_poly.pdbx_strand_id
1 'polypeptide(L)'
;MFSHLIGKPLKRYDISVFENYPPEAILEYHHHRDLEIEFQTYRLLKEKASCQESENPVVASWVSFFDEVLKAKEDLEMNLDNSFLPVLGPYYYPRTNTTVFFTSYTPATECVNATDLQYLCSLAEPPLPNDKVVKHYQSIKKLT
;
A
#
# COMPACT_ATOMS: atom_id res chain seq x y z
N MET A 1 1.50 -6.75 19.18
CA MET A 1 0.09 -7.19 19.03
C MET A 1 -0.64 -6.04 18.34
N PHE A 2 -0.68 -6.06 17.00
CA PHE A 2 -1.16 -4.95 16.16
C PHE A 2 -2.70 -4.99 16.00
N SER A 3 -3.40 -4.93 17.12
CA SER A 3 -4.87 -4.94 17.16
C SER A 3 -5.52 -3.75 16.45
N HIS A 4 -4.77 -2.70 16.14
CA HIS A 4 -5.25 -1.55 15.37
C HIS A 4 -5.43 -1.85 13.86
N LEU A 5 -4.85 -2.93 13.34
CA LEU A 5 -4.98 -3.36 11.95
C LEU A 5 -6.29 -4.10 11.68
N ILE A 6 -6.91 -4.66 12.71
CA ILE A 6 -8.12 -5.48 12.60
C ILE A 6 -9.32 -4.60 12.96
N GLY A 7 -9.85 -3.86 11.98
CA GLY A 7 -11.15 -3.20 12.12
C GLY A 7 -11.40 -1.96 11.27
N LYS A 8 -10.36 -1.34 10.70
CA LYS A 8 -10.50 -0.22 9.75
C LYS A 8 -9.53 -0.42 8.60
N PRO A 9 -9.92 -0.16 7.33
CA PRO A 9 -8.97 -0.10 6.25
C PRO A 9 -7.87 0.89 6.60
N LEU A 10 -6.64 0.42 6.56
CA LEU A 10 -5.47 1.28 6.58
C LEU A 10 -5.58 2.23 5.40
N LYS A 11 -5.49 3.53 5.66
CA LYS A 11 -5.55 4.54 4.59
C LYS A 11 -4.17 5.04 4.20
N ARG A 12 -3.18 4.90 5.08
CA ARG A 12 -1.87 5.57 4.97
C ARG A 12 -0.75 4.59 5.29
N TYR A 13 0.37 4.79 4.62
CA TYR A 13 1.57 3.97 4.75
C TYR A 13 2.78 4.87 4.90
N ASP A 14 3.80 4.36 5.59
CA ASP A 14 5.11 5.00 5.60
C ASP A 14 5.89 4.71 4.29
N ILE A 15 7.03 5.38 4.11
CA ILE A 15 7.87 5.18 2.94
C ILE A 15 8.37 3.73 2.79
N SER A 16 8.55 3.01 3.90
CA SER A 16 9.10 1.64 3.86
C SER A 16 8.19 0.70 3.08
N VAL A 17 6.87 0.92 3.10
CA VAL A 17 5.94 0.16 2.28
C VAL A 17 6.21 0.36 0.79
N PHE A 18 6.38 1.61 0.36
CA PHE A 18 6.63 1.95 -1.04
C PHE A 18 8.02 1.50 -1.53
N GLU A 19 8.94 1.22 -0.62
CA GLU A 19 10.26 0.67 -0.96
C GLU A 19 10.27 -0.85 -1.12
N ASN A 20 9.35 -1.55 -0.46
CA ASN A 20 9.35 -3.02 -0.38
C ASN A 20 8.21 -3.69 -1.16
N TYR A 21 7.12 -2.97 -1.43
CA TYR A 21 5.94 -3.52 -2.11
C TYR A 21 5.57 -2.68 -3.34
N PRO A 22 5.30 -3.31 -4.50
CA PRO A 22 4.93 -2.59 -5.72
C PRO A 22 3.50 -2.04 -5.65
N PRO A 23 3.16 -1.06 -6.52
CA PRO A 23 1.82 -0.47 -6.61
C PRO A 23 0.70 -1.50 -6.67
N GLU A 24 0.85 -2.53 -7.49
CA GLU A 24 -0.18 -3.55 -7.71
C GLU A 24 -0.57 -4.26 -6.42
N ALA A 25 0.41 -4.63 -5.58
CA ALA A 25 0.15 -5.35 -4.34
C ALA A 25 -0.65 -4.50 -3.34
N ILE A 26 -0.33 -3.21 -3.23
CA ILE A 26 -1.03 -2.29 -2.33
C ILE A 26 -2.41 -1.93 -2.89
N LEU A 27 -2.53 -1.71 -4.20
CA LEU A 27 -3.81 -1.38 -4.84
C LEU A 27 -4.80 -2.56 -4.78
N GLU A 28 -4.32 -3.79 -4.92
CA GLU A 28 -5.13 -5.01 -4.73
C GLU A 28 -5.63 -5.12 -3.28
N TYR A 29 -4.79 -4.80 -2.29
CA TYR A 29 -5.23 -4.72 -0.90
C TYR A 29 -6.29 -3.63 -0.68
N HIS A 30 -6.23 -2.54 -1.44
CA HIS A 30 -7.17 -1.42 -1.45
C HIS A 30 -8.33 -1.56 -2.45
N HIS A 31 -8.67 -2.77 -2.87
CA HIS A 31 -9.77 -2.98 -3.80
C HIS A 31 -11.10 -2.37 -3.29
N HIS A 32 -11.72 -1.51 -4.10
CA HIS A 32 -12.90 -0.69 -3.76
C HIS A 32 -12.71 0.28 -2.58
N ARG A 33 -11.49 0.71 -2.28
CA ARG A 33 -11.19 1.59 -1.14
C ARG A 33 -10.30 2.76 -1.51
N ASP A 34 -10.16 3.69 -0.57
CA ASP A 34 -9.31 4.87 -0.74
C ASP A 34 -7.88 4.57 -0.24
N LEU A 35 -6.89 5.16 -0.92
CA LEU A 35 -5.47 5.19 -0.55
C LEU A 35 -5.06 6.66 -0.37
N GLU A 36 -4.56 7.00 0.81
CA GLU A 36 -4.04 8.32 1.13
C GLU A 36 -2.51 8.26 1.22
N ILE A 37 -1.85 9.17 0.51
CA ILE A 37 -0.39 9.25 0.42
C ILE A 37 0.04 10.63 0.88
N GLU A 38 1.12 10.72 1.64
CA GLU A 38 1.67 12.02 2.03
C GLU A 38 2.46 12.64 0.87
N PHE A 39 2.33 13.96 0.67
CA PHE A 39 3.16 14.66 -0.33
C PHE A 39 4.65 14.43 -0.11
N GLN A 40 5.09 14.39 1.16
CA GLN A 40 6.47 14.13 1.50
C GLN A 40 6.93 12.72 1.08
N THR A 41 6.03 11.73 1.11
CA THR A 41 6.35 10.39 0.64
C THR A 41 6.60 10.38 -0.87
N TYR A 42 5.75 11.04 -1.65
CA TYR A 42 5.98 11.18 -3.10
C TYR A 42 7.30 11.89 -3.42
N ARG A 43 7.62 12.98 -2.72
CA ARG A 43 8.90 13.70 -2.87
C ARG A 43 10.09 12.78 -2.62
N LEU A 44 10.09 12.05 -1.50
CA LEU A 44 11.17 11.13 -1.14
C LEU A 44 11.32 10.00 -2.15
N LEU A 45 10.22 9.48 -2.71
CA LEU A 45 10.27 8.46 -3.77
C LEU A 45 10.91 9.00 -5.04
N LYS A 46 10.60 10.24 -5.46
CA LYS A 46 11.27 10.88 -6.59
C LYS A 46 12.76 11.08 -6.37
N GLU A 47 13.14 11.58 -5.19
CA GLU A 47 14.56 11.76 -4.84
C GLU A 47 15.30 10.42 -4.90
N LYS A 48 14.72 9.36 -4.31
CA LYS A 48 15.30 8.00 -4.35
C LYS A 48 15.35 7.40 -5.76
N ALA A 49 14.33 7.59 -6.58
CA ALA A 49 14.32 7.12 -7.97
C ALA A 49 15.38 7.82 -8.85
N SER A 50 15.75 9.06 -8.51
CA SER A 50 16.77 9.82 -9.25
C SER A 50 18.21 9.49 -8.87
N CYS A 51 18.42 8.85 -7.71
CA CYS A 51 19.74 8.43 -7.24
C CYS A 51 20.22 7.16 -7.98
N GLN A 52 21.20 7.33 -8.87
CA GLN A 52 21.77 6.24 -9.69
C GLN A 52 22.46 5.11 -8.88
N GLU A 53 22.82 5.37 -7.61
CA GLU A 53 23.51 4.38 -6.76
C GLU A 53 22.59 3.28 -6.20
N SER A 54 21.27 3.46 -6.28
CA SER A 54 20.29 2.48 -5.79
C SER A 54 19.05 2.45 -6.67
N GLU A 55 19.15 1.79 -7.83
CA GLU A 55 17.98 1.47 -8.65
C GLU A 55 17.08 0.46 -7.91
N ASN A 56 16.21 0.95 -7.03
CA ASN A 56 15.13 0.14 -6.48
C ASN A 56 13.98 0.14 -7.51
N PRO A 57 13.73 -0.99 -8.21
CA PRO A 57 12.68 -1.06 -9.23
C PRO A 57 11.28 -0.85 -8.65
N VAL A 58 11.08 -1.15 -7.36
CA VAL A 58 9.80 -0.92 -6.66
C VAL A 58 9.56 0.59 -6.52
N VAL A 59 10.55 1.35 -6.09
CA VAL A 59 10.45 2.81 -5.97
C VAL A 59 10.19 3.45 -7.34
N ALA A 60 10.91 3.01 -8.38
CA ALA A 60 10.69 3.49 -9.74
C ALA A 60 9.27 3.18 -10.25
N SER A 61 8.73 2.00 -9.92
CA SER A 61 7.36 1.62 -10.30
C SER A 61 6.30 2.50 -9.65
N TRP A 62 6.51 2.94 -8.40
CA TRP A 62 5.61 3.89 -7.74
C TRP A 62 5.64 5.27 -8.38
N VAL A 63 6.82 5.78 -8.72
CA VAL A 63 6.95 7.07 -9.42
C VAL A 63 6.27 7.01 -10.80
N SER A 64 6.53 5.97 -11.60
CA SER A 64 5.83 5.76 -12.88
C SER A 64 4.32 5.60 -12.68
N PHE A 65 3.86 4.90 -11.64
CA PHE A 65 2.44 4.79 -11.35
C PHE A 65 1.79 6.16 -11.07
N PHE A 66 2.40 7.01 -10.24
CA PHE A 66 1.86 8.35 -9.97
C PHE A 66 1.92 9.26 -11.20
N ASP A 67 3.04 9.24 -11.92
CA ASP A 67 3.29 10.17 -13.02
C ASP A 67 2.56 9.79 -14.30
N GLU A 68 2.56 8.51 -14.66
CA GLU A 68 2.11 8.03 -15.97
C GLU A 68 0.74 7.38 -15.91
N VAL A 69 0.48 6.59 -14.86
CA VAL A 69 -0.80 5.86 -14.71
C VAL A 69 -1.87 6.77 -14.13
N LEU A 70 -1.59 7.45 -13.01
CA LEU A 70 -2.52 8.41 -12.42
C LEU A 70 -2.49 9.78 -13.10
N LYS A 71 -1.42 10.08 -13.87
CA LYS A 71 -1.20 11.39 -14.51
C LYS A 71 -1.22 12.55 -13.52
N ALA A 72 -0.73 12.31 -12.30
CA ALA A 72 -0.77 13.27 -11.21
C ALA A 72 0.46 14.18 -11.14
N LYS A 73 1.47 13.96 -12.00
CA LYS A 73 2.78 14.62 -11.93
C LYS A 73 2.70 16.14 -11.84
N GLU A 74 1.99 16.78 -12.77
CA GLU A 74 1.91 18.25 -12.86
C GLU A 74 1.28 18.85 -11.61
N ASP A 75 0.16 18.28 -11.16
CA ASP A 75 -0.54 18.71 -9.95
C ASP A 75 0.34 18.57 -8.70
N LEU A 76 1.05 17.43 -8.58
CA LEU A 76 1.91 17.14 -7.45
C LEU A 76 3.15 18.03 -7.42
N GLU A 77 3.81 18.24 -8.56
CA GLU A 77 4.97 19.13 -8.66
C GLU A 77 4.57 20.58 -8.35
N MET A 78 3.45 21.05 -8.92
CA MET A 78 2.93 22.40 -8.64
C MET A 78 2.61 22.61 -7.16
N ASN A 79 2.04 21.60 -6.49
CA ASN A 79 1.67 21.70 -5.07
C ASN A 79 2.87 21.51 -4.12
N LEU A 80 3.89 20.72 -4.50
CA LEU A 80 5.13 20.60 -3.73
C LEU A 80 5.90 21.93 -3.68
N ASP A 81 5.92 22.67 -4.78
CA ASP A 81 6.67 23.94 -4.87
C ASP A 81 5.99 25.09 -4.13
N ASN A 82 4.65 25.10 -4.10
CA ASN A 82 3.89 26.26 -3.62
C ASN A 82 2.95 25.98 -2.42
N SER A 83 2.82 24.72 -1.98
CA SER A 83 2.03 24.30 -0.80
C SER A 83 0.62 24.89 -0.74
N PHE A 84 -0.10 24.89 -1.87
CA PHE A 84 -1.41 25.53 -1.97
C PHE A 84 -2.54 24.72 -1.37
N LEU A 85 -2.53 23.40 -1.58
CA LEU A 85 -3.66 22.53 -1.27
C LEU A 85 -3.28 21.47 -0.22
N PRO A 86 -4.07 21.34 0.86
CA PRO A 86 -3.82 20.33 1.88
C PRO A 86 -4.14 18.92 1.41
N VAL A 87 -4.95 18.78 0.35
CA VAL A 87 -5.33 17.50 -0.27
C VAL A 87 -5.39 17.69 -1.80
N LEU A 88 -4.85 16.72 -2.54
CA LEU A 88 -4.98 16.59 -4.00
C LEU A 88 -5.65 15.25 -4.35
N GLY A 89 -6.44 15.27 -5.43
CA GLY A 89 -7.26 14.16 -5.89
C GLY A 89 -8.76 14.48 -5.87
N PRO A 90 -9.63 13.48 -6.09
CA PRO A 90 -9.33 12.06 -6.23
C PRO A 90 -8.68 11.70 -7.57
N TYR A 91 -7.65 10.84 -7.54
CA TYR A 91 -7.14 10.14 -8.71
C TYR A 91 -7.69 8.72 -8.73
N TYR A 92 -8.37 8.35 -9.80
CA TYR A 92 -9.08 7.08 -9.86
C TYR A 92 -8.27 6.03 -10.61
N TYR A 93 -8.03 4.87 -9.98
CA TYR A 93 -7.43 3.70 -10.62
C TYR A 93 -8.50 2.64 -10.94
N PRO A 94 -8.89 2.47 -12.22
CA PRO A 94 -10.05 1.65 -12.58
C PRO A 94 -9.91 0.17 -12.27
N ARG A 95 -8.70 -0.40 -12.35
CA ARG A 95 -8.48 -1.85 -12.26
C ARG A 95 -8.91 -2.42 -10.91
N THR A 96 -8.68 -1.70 -9.83
CA THR A 96 -9.07 -2.10 -8.48
C THR A 96 -10.17 -1.22 -7.89
N ASN A 97 -10.70 -0.28 -8.68
CA ASN A 97 -11.64 0.75 -8.23
C ASN A 97 -11.13 1.45 -6.95
N THR A 98 -9.83 1.77 -6.94
CA THR A 98 -9.16 2.42 -5.82
C THR A 98 -9.06 3.91 -6.09
N THR A 99 -9.41 4.72 -5.09
CA THR A 99 -9.29 6.18 -5.16
C THR A 99 -8.03 6.62 -4.43
N VAL A 100 -7.13 7.32 -5.10
CA VAL A 100 -5.88 7.80 -4.52
C VAL A 100 -5.98 9.29 -4.21
N PHE A 101 -5.57 9.67 -3.01
CA PHE A 101 -5.48 11.04 -2.53
C PHE A 101 -4.06 11.33 -2.05
N PHE A 102 -3.60 12.55 -2.25
CA PHE A 102 -2.35 13.04 -1.68
C PHE A 102 -2.62 14.11 -0.64
N THR A 103 -1.96 14.08 0.51
CA THR A 103 -2.28 14.96 1.64
C THR A 103 -1.01 15.54 2.29
N SER A 104 -1.13 16.73 2.88
CA SER A 104 -0.06 17.37 3.69
C SER A 104 -0.17 17.09 5.18
N TYR A 105 -1.21 16.35 5.61
CA TYR A 105 -1.48 16.14 7.03
C TYR A 105 -0.62 15.01 7.59
N THR A 106 0.32 15.35 8.48
CA THR A 106 1.04 14.42 9.36
C THR A 106 0.24 14.17 10.65
N PRO A 107 -0.45 13.02 10.81
CA PRO A 107 -1.10 12.70 12.07
C PRO A 107 -0.04 12.28 13.09
N ALA A 108 -0.29 12.57 14.37
CA ALA A 108 0.56 12.16 15.49
C ALA A 108 0.42 10.66 15.86
N THR A 109 -0.06 9.80 14.95
CA THR A 109 -0.40 8.38 15.23
C THR A 109 0.37 7.43 14.32
N GLU A 110 0.71 6.26 14.87
CA GLU A 110 1.52 5.20 14.27
C GLU A 110 1.08 4.88 12.82
N CYS A 111 1.97 5.13 11.86
CA CYS A 111 1.80 4.73 10.47
C CYS A 111 2.15 3.25 10.30
N VAL A 112 1.54 2.61 9.30
CA VAL A 112 1.81 1.21 8.96
C VAL A 112 3.14 1.13 8.23
N ASN A 113 4.01 0.25 8.70
CA ASN A 113 5.31 0.00 8.09
C ASN A 113 5.33 -1.34 7.31
N ALA A 114 6.43 -1.60 6.61
CA ALA A 114 6.61 -2.82 5.83
C ALA A 114 6.51 -4.11 6.65
N THR A 115 6.92 -4.09 7.93
CA THR A 115 6.83 -5.24 8.84
C THR A 115 5.38 -5.57 9.16
N ASP A 116 4.56 -4.53 9.37
CA ASP A 116 3.13 -4.69 9.62
C ASP A 116 2.41 -5.30 8.41
N LEU A 117 2.75 -4.85 7.19
CA LEU A 117 2.23 -5.44 5.96
C LEU A 117 2.67 -6.89 5.77
N GLN A 118 3.94 -7.20 6.05
CA GLN A 118 4.44 -8.57 5.93
C GLN A 118 3.66 -9.51 6.85
N TYR A 119 3.35 -9.06 8.07
CA TYR A 119 2.49 -9.80 8.98
C TYR A 119 1.08 -9.99 8.41
N LEU A 120 0.44 -8.95 7.86
CA LEU A 120 -0.88 -9.07 7.24
C LEU A 120 -0.88 -10.05 6.05
N CYS A 121 0.14 -10.01 5.19
CA CYS A 121 0.29 -10.96 4.09
C CYS A 121 0.42 -12.41 4.61
N SER A 122 1.17 -12.64 5.69
CA SER A 122 1.29 -13.98 6.28
C SER A 122 -0.02 -14.53 6.85
N LEU A 123 -0.97 -13.65 7.21
CA LEU A 123 -2.31 -14.05 7.65
C LEU A 123 -3.24 -14.42 6.49
N ALA A 124 -2.92 -14.00 5.25
CA ALA A 124 -3.70 -14.38 4.07
C ALA A 124 -3.44 -15.83 3.65
N GLU A 125 -2.32 -16.43 4.07
CA GLU A 125 -2.08 -17.84 3.90
C GLU A 125 -2.91 -18.65 4.92
N PRO A 126 -3.78 -19.57 4.47
CA PRO A 126 -4.48 -20.44 5.40
C PRO A 126 -3.43 -21.23 6.19
N PRO A 127 -3.59 -21.40 7.52
CA PRO A 127 -2.65 -22.20 8.29
C PRO A 127 -2.54 -23.58 7.65
N LEU A 128 -1.31 -24.08 7.53
CA LEU A 128 -1.06 -25.44 7.03
C LEU A 128 -2.02 -26.40 7.75
N PRO A 129 -2.81 -27.18 7.01
CA PRO A 129 -3.88 -27.94 7.61
C PRO A 129 -3.27 -28.95 8.58
N ASN A 130 -3.65 -28.86 9.85
CA ASN A 130 -3.12 -29.73 10.90
C ASN A 130 -3.35 -31.20 10.51
N ASP A 131 -2.27 -31.95 10.31
CA ASP A 131 -2.31 -33.35 9.86
C ASP A 131 -3.28 -34.22 10.66
N LYS A 132 -3.43 -33.95 11.96
CA LYS A 132 -4.37 -34.69 12.83
C LYS A 132 -5.82 -34.38 12.47
N VAL A 133 -6.13 -33.12 12.18
CA VAL A 133 -7.47 -32.66 11.79
C VAL A 133 -7.82 -33.18 10.39
N VAL A 134 -6.87 -33.15 9.45
CA VAL A 134 -7.05 -33.70 8.10
C VAL A 134 -7.31 -35.21 8.15
N LYS A 135 -6.50 -35.96 8.91
CA LYS A 135 -6.68 -37.41 9.07
C LYS A 135 -8.01 -37.77 9.72
N HIS A 136 -8.43 -37.00 10.73
CA HIS A 136 -9.73 -37.19 11.38
C HIS A 136 -10.89 -36.93 10.41
N TYR A 137 -10.85 -35.82 9.67
CA TYR A 137 -11.89 -35.49 8.69
C TYR A 137 -11.99 -36.53 7.55
N GLN A 138 -10.85 -37.03 7.06
CA GLN A 138 -10.81 -38.13 6.10
C GLN A 138 -11.38 -39.43 6.66
N SER A 139 -11.18 -39.71 7.96
CA SER A 139 -11.75 -40.89 8.61
C SER A 139 -13.28 -40.82 8.68
N ILE A 140 -13.84 -39.63 8.96
CA ILE A 140 -15.30 -39.41 9.00
C ILE A 140 -15.91 -39.52 7.61
N LYS A 141 -15.27 -38.96 6.57
CA LYS A 141 -15.76 -39.06 5.18
C LYS A 141 -15.73 -40.47 4.59
N LYS A 142 -14.88 -41.37 5.11
CA LYS A 142 -14.85 -42.78 4.68
C LYS A 142 -15.92 -43.66 5.34
N LEU A 143 -16.59 -43.14 6.37
CA LEU A 143 -17.66 -43.82 7.10
C LEU A 143 -19.07 -43.46 6.57
N THR A 144 -19.16 -42.60 5.56
CA THR A 144 -20.40 -42.23 4.85
C THR A 144 -20.37 -42.85 3.46
#